data_AF-A0AAV1ICH0-F1
#
_entry.id   AF-A0AAV1ICH0-F1
#
_cell.length_a   1.000
_cell.length_b   1.000
_cell.length_c   1.000
_cell.angle_alpha   90.00
_cell.angle_beta   90.00
_cell.angle_gamma   90.00
#
_symmetry.space_group_name_H-M   'P 1'
#
loop_
_entity.id
_entity.type
_entity.pdbx_description
1 polymer ?
#
loop_
_entity_poly.entity_id
_entity_poly.type
_entity_poly.pdbx_seq_one_letter_code
_entity_poly.pdbx_strand_id
1 'polypeptide(L)'
;MVSCFTASYDASKFFYFGFFAFTAVLTWILRDYAAAPLSHVGPMRSCLSIQDASLQADCAAKQVVLRMSFGNFIFFAAHFLCLLGVSRKEDHRRHLHTGLLPLQLAVWIGTLVAMFAIPSYVFDTYGQIARVLAGIFLVIQIILLLGFIYIMNDFLISKDQLSHRIALVGASTCMLAGGLVILGFMYHYYAPYASCSLNIFFITWTLIMALFFTGLSVSPWRAKGAGLLTAAIVFIYTAVVLFNALSSEPEDDACIRLTGVSGGLQIFFFFFGLVIIGVGVMTSSLEGSSFQVGNGDAGDGGLPYRPDWFHLIFMLASAYIAMIFTSWSLAGASRRLTNSRDWPSAWVKICSQWLCVLLYTWTLIAPTLLKDRAF
;
A
#
# COMPACT_ATOMS: atom_id res chain seq x y z
N MET A 1 40.30 0.41 -9.37
CA MET A 1 39.53 -0.71 -9.97
C MET A 1 38.08 -0.82 -9.47
N VAL A 2 37.64 -0.07 -8.43
CA VAL A 2 36.28 -0.17 -7.83
C VAL A 2 35.20 0.63 -8.59
N SER A 3 35.58 1.53 -9.51
CA SER A 3 34.65 2.46 -10.18
C SER A 3 33.75 1.82 -11.25
N CYS A 4 33.96 0.56 -11.62
CA CYS A 4 33.19 -0.08 -12.71
C CYS A 4 31.89 -0.77 -12.24
N PHE A 5 31.68 -0.92 -10.92
CA PHE A 5 30.56 -1.68 -10.36
C PHE A 5 29.59 -0.85 -9.50
N THR A 6 29.70 0.48 -9.54
CA THR A 6 28.80 1.39 -8.82
C THR A 6 27.78 2.00 -9.76
N ALA A 7 26.51 1.68 -9.55
CA ALA A 7 25.39 2.28 -10.27
C ALA A 7 25.05 3.68 -9.75
N SER A 8 24.32 4.46 -10.54
CA SER A 8 23.74 5.71 -10.05
C SER A 8 22.66 5.45 -9.01
N TYR A 9 22.36 6.47 -8.19
CA TYR A 9 21.28 6.40 -7.20
C TYR A 9 19.91 6.17 -7.87
N ASP A 10 19.68 6.76 -9.04
CA ASP A 10 18.44 6.56 -9.79
C ASP A 10 18.36 5.15 -10.37
N ALA A 11 19.44 4.62 -10.95
CA ALA A 11 19.47 3.23 -11.40
C ALA A 11 19.22 2.26 -10.25
N SER A 12 19.76 2.56 -9.06
CA SER A 12 19.54 1.76 -7.84
C SER A 12 18.06 1.76 -7.42
N LYS A 13 17.35 2.90 -7.53
CA LYS A 13 15.89 2.93 -7.26
C LYS A 13 15.13 1.97 -8.15
N PHE A 14 15.35 2.05 -9.47
CA PHE A 14 14.67 1.18 -10.44
C PHE A 14 14.99 -0.29 -10.19
N PHE A 15 16.23 -0.59 -9.81
CA PHE A 15 16.67 -1.94 -9.51
C PHE A 15 15.93 -2.54 -8.31
N TYR A 16 15.93 -1.86 -7.16
CA TYR A 16 15.24 -2.37 -5.96
C TYR A 16 13.71 -2.32 -6.07
N PHE A 17 13.16 -1.30 -6.74
CA PHE A 17 11.73 -1.30 -7.09
C PHE A 17 11.40 -2.50 -7.98
N GLY A 18 12.27 -2.84 -8.94
CA GLY A 18 12.15 -4.03 -9.77
C GLY A 18 12.12 -5.32 -8.94
N PHE A 19 12.98 -5.47 -7.92
CA PHE A 19 12.93 -6.62 -7.01
C PHE A 19 11.62 -6.73 -6.26
N PHE A 20 11.15 -5.61 -5.72
CA PHE A 20 9.88 -5.54 -5.02
C PHE A 20 8.70 -5.89 -5.95
N ALA A 21 8.61 -5.23 -7.10
CA ALA A 21 7.55 -5.44 -8.08
C ALA A 21 7.55 -6.87 -8.63
N PHE A 22 8.73 -7.41 -8.93
CA PHE A 22 8.86 -8.79 -9.37
C PHE A 22 8.44 -9.76 -8.27
N THR A 23 8.86 -9.56 -7.01
CA THR A 23 8.39 -10.40 -5.90
C THR A 23 6.88 -10.35 -5.77
N ALA A 24 6.29 -9.16 -5.91
CA ALA A 24 4.85 -8.95 -5.82
C ALA A 24 4.10 -9.78 -6.88
N VAL A 25 4.51 -9.66 -8.15
CA VAL A 25 3.93 -10.39 -9.28
C VAL A 25 4.20 -11.90 -9.17
N LEU A 26 5.41 -12.30 -8.81
CA LEU A 26 5.77 -13.70 -8.62
C LEU A 26 4.96 -14.33 -7.48
N THR A 27 4.79 -13.61 -6.37
CA THR A 27 3.96 -14.08 -5.24
C THR A 27 2.53 -14.34 -5.68
N TRP A 28 1.95 -13.43 -6.46
CA TRP A 28 0.61 -13.61 -7.04
C TRP A 28 0.54 -14.87 -7.93
N ILE A 29 1.47 -15.03 -8.86
CA ILE A 29 1.54 -16.18 -9.75
C ILE A 29 1.67 -17.49 -8.95
N LEU A 30 2.58 -17.52 -7.97
CA LEU A 30 2.80 -18.72 -7.18
C LEU A 30 1.60 -19.06 -6.28
N ARG A 31 0.90 -18.05 -5.75
CA ARG A 31 -0.31 -18.22 -4.93
C ARG A 31 -1.44 -18.85 -5.75
N ASP A 32 -1.69 -18.35 -6.96
CA ASP A 32 -2.87 -18.77 -7.75
C ASP A 32 -2.61 -20.03 -8.57
N TYR A 33 -1.38 -20.22 -9.06
CA TYR A 33 -1.07 -21.29 -10.02
C TYR A 33 -0.11 -22.36 -9.49
N ALA A 34 0.73 -22.04 -8.49
CA ALA A 34 1.77 -22.97 -8.01
C ALA A 34 1.58 -23.43 -6.56
N ALA A 35 0.55 -22.99 -5.84
CA ALA A 35 0.36 -23.33 -4.43
C ALA A 35 0.17 -24.84 -4.22
N ALA A 36 -0.62 -25.49 -5.06
CA ALA A 36 -0.87 -26.93 -5.01
C ALA A 36 0.42 -27.76 -5.16
N PRO A 37 1.23 -27.61 -6.24
CA PRO A 37 2.49 -28.37 -6.34
C PRO A 37 3.50 -27.98 -5.24
N LEU A 38 3.55 -26.71 -4.82
CA LEU A 38 4.44 -26.26 -3.74
C LEU A 38 4.07 -26.85 -2.36
N SER A 39 2.82 -27.27 -2.14
CA SER A 39 2.40 -27.90 -0.89
C SER A 39 3.15 -29.22 -0.60
N HIS A 40 3.72 -29.87 -1.62
CA HIS A 40 4.54 -31.07 -1.48
C HIS A 40 6.01 -30.79 -1.12
N VAL A 41 6.43 -29.52 -1.14
CA VAL A 41 7.81 -29.10 -0.92
C VAL A 41 8.07 -28.87 0.57
N GLY A 42 9.07 -29.58 1.10
CA GLY A 42 9.66 -29.30 2.41
C GLY A 42 8.64 -29.14 3.55
N PRO A 43 8.73 -28.07 4.36
CA PRO A 43 7.83 -27.83 5.49
C PRO A 43 6.37 -27.50 5.15
N MET A 44 6.05 -27.17 3.88
CA MET A 44 4.67 -26.89 3.45
C MET A 44 3.78 -28.14 3.42
N ARG A 45 4.37 -29.34 3.52
CA ARG A 45 3.63 -30.62 3.68
C ARG A 45 2.68 -30.63 4.88
N SER A 46 2.88 -29.72 5.84
CA SER A 46 1.93 -29.48 6.93
C SER A 46 0.51 -29.14 6.44
N CYS A 47 0.34 -28.50 5.27
CA CYS A 47 -0.98 -28.23 4.70
C CYS A 47 -1.67 -29.49 4.17
N LEU A 48 -0.94 -30.52 3.73
CA LEU A 48 -1.51 -31.79 3.21
C LEU A 48 -2.24 -32.62 4.28
N SER A 49 -2.10 -32.25 5.56
CA SER A 49 -2.83 -32.90 6.65
C SER A 49 -4.28 -32.43 6.79
N ILE A 50 -4.69 -31.41 6.03
CA ILE A 50 -6.06 -30.87 6.02
C ILE A 50 -6.89 -31.71 5.06
N GLN A 51 -8.01 -32.28 5.54
CA GLN A 51 -8.86 -33.17 4.74
C GLN A 51 -9.73 -32.42 3.72
N ASP A 52 -10.15 -31.21 4.06
CA ASP A 52 -10.94 -30.37 3.16
C ASP A 52 -10.06 -29.77 2.06
N ALA A 53 -10.38 -30.07 0.80
CA ALA A 53 -9.60 -29.64 -0.36
C ALA A 53 -9.54 -28.11 -0.50
N SER A 54 -10.60 -27.40 -0.15
CA SER A 54 -10.66 -25.93 -0.23
C SER A 54 -9.76 -25.28 0.82
N LEU A 55 -9.79 -25.79 2.05
CA LEU A 55 -8.94 -25.32 3.15
C LEU A 55 -7.48 -25.70 2.95
N GLN A 56 -7.21 -26.87 2.35
CA GLN A 56 -5.85 -27.27 1.96
C GLN A 56 -5.25 -26.32 0.93
N ALA A 57 -6.02 -25.96 -0.12
CA ALA A 57 -5.58 -25.03 -1.15
C ALA A 57 -5.33 -23.62 -0.57
N ASP A 58 -6.22 -23.14 0.29
CA ASP A 58 -6.07 -21.85 0.99
C ASP A 58 -4.84 -21.83 1.92
N CYS A 59 -4.59 -22.91 2.67
CA CYS A 59 -3.37 -23.07 3.48
C CYS A 59 -2.11 -22.96 2.61
N ALA A 60 -2.05 -23.71 1.51
CA ALA A 60 -0.89 -23.69 0.62
C ALA A 60 -0.67 -22.30 0.02
N ALA A 61 -1.73 -21.64 -0.46
CA ALA A 61 -1.69 -20.30 -1.03
C ALA A 61 -1.15 -19.28 -0.02
N LYS A 62 -1.70 -19.26 1.21
CA LYS A 62 -1.25 -18.35 2.28
C LYS A 62 0.20 -18.61 2.69
N GLN A 63 0.61 -19.88 2.78
CA GLN A 63 1.97 -20.26 3.12
C GLN A 63 2.99 -19.82 2.05
N VAL A 64 2.65 -19.89 0.75
CA VAL A 64 3.48 -19.32 -0.33
C VAL A 64 3.62 -17.81 -0.18
N VAL A 65 2.51 -17.11 0.02
CA VAL A 65 2.48 -15.65 0.17
C VAL A 65 3.36 -15.19 1.32
N LEU A 66 3.21 -15.81 2.49
CA LEU A 66 3.98 -15.46 3.69
C LEU A 66 5.48 -15.72 3.49
N ARG A 67 5.88 -16.80 2.80
CA ARG A 67 7.28 -17.11 2.48
C ARG A 67 7.91 -16.08 1.55
N MET A 68 7.26 -15.81 0.42
CA MET A 68 7.77 -14.87 -0.57
C MET A 68 7.87 -13.46 0.03
N SER A 69 6.83 -13.03 0.74
CA SER A 69 6.80 -11.76 1.46
C SER A 69 7.90 -11.68 2.51
N PHE A 70 8.12 -12.73 3.32
CA PHE A 70 9.13 -12.72 4.37
C PHE A 70 10.57 -12.69 3.83
N GLY A 71 10.85 -13.42 2.73
CA GLY A 71 12.17 -13.38 2.09
C GLY A 71 12.52 -11.97 1.63
N ASN A 72 11.55 -11.30 0.98
CA ASN A 72 11.71 -9.91 0.56
C ASN A 72 11.80 -8.94 1.75
N PHE A 73 10.98 -9.15 2.79
CA PHE A 73 11.02 -8.40 4.03
C PHE A 73 12.42 -8.45 4.67
N ILE A 74 13.01 -9.65 4.82
CA ILE A 74 14.35 -9.81 5.39
C ILE A 74 15.40 -9.10 4.53
N PHE A 75 15.33 -9.25 3.20
CA PHE A 75 16.27 -8.60 2.30
C PHE A 75 16.27 -7.08 2.46
N PHE A 76 15.09 -6.45 2.45
CA PHE A 76 14.95 -5.01 2.65
C PHE A 76 15.24 -4.57 4.09
N ALA A 77 14.89 -5.38 5.09
CA ALA A 77 15.23 -5.11 6.49
C ALA A 77 16.75 -5.12 6.72
N ALA A 78 17.48 -6.07 6.14
CA ALA A 78 18.93 -6.12 6.23
C ALA A 78 19.57 -4.88 5.61
N HIS A 79 19.09 -4.45 4.44
CA HIS A 79 19.54 -3.22 3.81
C HIS A 79 19.23 -1.98 4.67
N PHE A 80 18.00 -1.88 5.18
CA PHE A 80 17.60 -0.81 6.08
C PHE A 80 18.53 -0.71 7.29
N LEU A 81 18.74 -1.82 8.01
CA LEU A 81 19.58 -1.87 9.22
C LEU A 81 21.04 -1.51 8.94
N CYS A 82 21.61 -2.03 7.84
CA CYS A 82 23.00 -1.72 7.46
C CYS A 82 23.20 -0.27 7.03
N LEU A 83 22.16 0.36 6.47
CA LEU A 83 22.20 1.72 5.93
C LEU A 83 21.64 2.77 6.90
N LEU A 84 21.27 2.37 8.12
CA LEU A 84 20.76 3.27 9.15
C LEU A 84 21.71 4.46 9.37
N GLY A 85 21.15 5.66 9.22
CA GLY A 85 21.86 6.92 9.44
C GLY A 85 22.81 7.34 8.32
N VAL A 86 22.83 6.63 7.18
CA VAL A 86 23.64 7.02 6.02
C VAL A 86 22.99 8.22 5.31
N SER A 87 23.66 9.37 5.34
CA SER A 87 23.16 10.62 4.74
C SER A 87 24.16 11.36 3.85
N ARG A 88 25.45 10.97 3.89
CA ARG A 88 26.56 11.67 3.21
C ARG A 88 27.24 10.80 2.15
N LYS A 89 27.82 11.45 1.15
CA LYS A 89 28.58 10.82 0.06
C LYS A 89 29.87 10.16 0.57
N GLU A 90 30.45 10.60 1.67
CA GLU A 90 31.71 10.04 2.18
C GLU A 90 31.52 8.68 2.88
N ASP A 91 30.31 8.36 3.32
CA ASP A 91 30.05 7.11 4.04
C ASP A 91 30.20 5.91 3.09
N HIS A 92 31.18 5.05 3.38
CA HIS A 92 31.46 3.86 2.57
C HIS A 92 30.28 2.88 2.52
N ARG A 93 29.41 2.86 3.55
CA ARG A 93 28.23 1.97 3.59
C ARG A 93 27.27 2.21 2.44
N ARG A 94 27.28 3.42 1.84
CA ARG A 94 26.46 3.75 0.66
C ARG A 94 26.68 2.79 -0.51
N HIS A 95 27.87 2.19 -0.61
CA HIS A 95 28.20 1.23 -1.66
C HIS A 95 27.41 -0.08 -1.53
N LEU A 96 26.81 -0.38 -0.37
CA LEU A 96 25.86 -1.50 -0.26
C LEU A 96 24.59 -1.25 -1.08
N HIS A 97 24.13 0.01 -1.14
CA HIS A 97 22.96 0.39 -1.89
C HIS A 97 23.25 0.52 -3.40
N THR A 98 24.35 1.19 -3.77
CA THR A 98 24.65 1.48 -5.19
C THR A 98 25.63 0.51 -5.86
N GLY A 99 26.36 -0.28 -5.10
CA GLY A 99 27.42 -1.16 -5.59
C GLY A 99 27.00 -2.63 -5.70
N LEU A 100 27.70 -3.36 -6.58
CA LEU A 100 27.60 -4.82 -6.70
C LEU A 100 26.16 -5.33 -6.91
N LEU A 101 25.35 -4.62 -7.70
CA LEU A 101 23.96 -4.98 -7.97
C LEU A 101 23.75 -6.45 -8.42
N PRO A 102 24.62 -7.06 -9.26
CA PRO A 102 24.46 -8.48 -9.60
C PRO A 102 24.60 -9.42 -8.39
N LEU A 103 25.46 -9.08 -7.43
CA LEU A 103 25.57 -9.84 -6.18
C LEU A 103 24.29 -9.65 -5.35
N GLN A 104 23.74 -8.44 -5.29
CA GLN A 104 22.48 -8.18 -4.58
C GLN A 104 21.31 -8.95 -5.20
N LEU A 105 21.28 -9.11 -6.53
CA LEU A 105 20.32 -9.98 -7.22
C LEU A 105 20.45 -11.43 -6.75
N ALA A 106 21.67 -11.97 -6.70
CA ALA A 106 21.90 -13.34 -6.24
C ALA A 106 21.50 -13.53 -4.77
N VAL A 107 21.81 -12.56 -3.90
CA VAL A 107 21.41 -12.57 -2.49
C VAL A 107 19.89 -12.52 -2.37
N TRP A 108 19.21 -11.62 -3.09
CA TRP A 108 17.75 -11.51 -3.08
C TRP A 108 17.07 -12.81 -3.54
N ILE A 109 17.49 -13.40 -4.67
CA ILE A 109 17.00 -14.72 -5.11
C ILE A 109 17.23 -15.77 -4.02
N GLY A 110 18.43 -15.81 -3.44
CA GLY A 110 18.79 -16.71 -2.37
C GLY A 110 17.86 -16.57 -1.15
N THR A 111 17.54 -15.34 -0.73
CA THR A 111 16.60 -15.11 0.38
C THR A 111 15.20 -15.63 0.07
N LEU A 112 14.68 -15.43 -1.15
CA LEU A 112 13.36 -15.94 -1.55
C LEU A 112 13.30 -17.47 -1.54
N VAL A 113 14.32 -18.13 -2.11
CA VAL A 113 14.38 -19.59 -2.17
C VAL A 113 14.58 -20.20 -0.77
N ALA A 114 15.43 -19.60 0.06
CA ALA A 114 15.72 -20.09 1.41
C ALA A 114 14.47 -20.17 2.30
N MET A 115 13.46 -19.30 2.08
CA MET A 115 12.23 -19.32 2.88
C MET A 115 11.43 -20.61 2.73
N PHE A 116 11.60 -21.36 1.64
CA PHE A 116 10.95 -22.66 1.46
C PHE A 116 11.56 -23.79 2.29
N ALA A 117 12.74 -23.59 2.88
CA ALA A 117 13.35 -24.53 3.83
C ALA A 117 12.89 -24.27 5.29
N ILE A 118 12.28 -23.12 5.56
CA ILE A 118 11.90 -22.70 6.93
C ILE A 118 10.55 -23.33 7.35
N PRO A 119 10.43 -23.81 8.61
CA PRO A 119 9.19 -24.39 9.13
C PRO A 119 7.98 -23.44 9.11
N SER A 120 6.78 -23.99 8.88
CA SER A 120 5.53 -23.21 8.76
C SER A 120 5.17 -22.36 9.97
N TYR A 121 5.54 -22.76 11.19
CA TYR A 121 5.20 -22.02 12.42
C TYR A 121 5.87 -20.63 12.49
N VAL A 122 7.02 -20.45 11.82
CA VAL A 122 7.69 -19.15 11.75
C VAL A 122 6.81 -18.15 10.99
N PHE A 123 6.15 -18.62 9.93
CA PHE A 123 5.29 -17.80 9.08
C PHE A 123 3.98 -17.43 9.76
N ASP A 124 3.50 -18.24 10.71
CA ASP A 124 2.35 -17.88 11.56
C ASP A 124 2.68 -16.64 12.41
N THR A 125 3.88 -16.62 12.99
CA THR A 125 4.37 -15.50 13.80
C THR A 125 4.63 -14.28 12.92
N TYR A 126 5.32 -14.48 11.80
CA TYR A 126 5.54 -13.41 10.82
C TYR A 126 4.23 -12.82 10.32
N GLY A 127 3.20 -13.63 10.04
CA GLY A 127 1.89 -13.13 9.60
C GLY A 127 1.27 -12.14 10.58
N GLN A 128 1.36 -12.41 11.89
CA GLN A 128 0.86 -11.49 12.92
C GLN A 128 1.67 -10.18 12.96
N ILE A 129 3.00 -10.28 12.86
CA ILE A 129 3.89 -9.11 12.77
C ILE A 129 3.58 -8.30 11.49
N ALA A 130 3.43 -9.00 10.36
CA ALA A 130 3.13 -8.41 9.07
C ALA A 130 1.80 -7.66 9.09
N ARG A 131 0.79 -8.15 9.83
CA ARG A 131 -0.49 -7.44 10.02
C ARG A 131 -0.28 -6.06 10.65
N VAL A 132 0.56 -5.97 11.68
CA VAL A 132 0.87 -4.69 12.36
C VAL A 132 1.70 -3.79 11.46
N LEU A 133 2.76 -4.32 10.85
CA LEU A 133 3.63 -3.56 9.95
C LEU A 133 2.89 -3.06 8.69
N ALA A 134 1.94 -3.84 8.18
CA ALA A 134 1.04 -3.43 7.10
C ALA A 134 0.15 -2.25 7.52
N GLY A 135 -0.33 -2.23 8.77
CA GLY A 135 -1.06 -1.08 9.31
C GLY A 135 -0.21 0.20 9.34
N ILE A 136 1.06 0.09 9.75
CA ILE A 136 2.02 1.21 9.70
C ILE A 136 2.26 1.64 8.24
N PHE A 137 2.43 0.67 7.34
CA PHE A 137 2.63 0.94 5.92
C PHE A 137 1.44 1.66 5.29
N LEU A 138 0.20 1.33 5.67
CA LEU A 138 -0.99 2.03 5.17
C LEU A 138 -0.94 3.53 5.46
N VAL A 139 -0.42 3.94 6.62
CA VAL A 139 -0.22 5.36 6.95
C VAL A 139 0.77 6.01 5.98
N ILE A 140 1.92 5.37 5.76
CA ILE A 140 2.93 5.85 4.80
C ILE A 140 2.34 5.91 3.39
N GLN A 141 1.61 4.87 2.98
CA GLN A 141 0.97 4.79 1.68
C GLN A 141 -0.05 5.90 1.47
N ILE A 142 -0.88 6.22 2.48
CA ILE A 142 -1.81 7.35 2.43
C ILE A 142 -1.06 8.64 2.15
N ILE A 143 0.09 8.85 2.79
CA ILE A 143 0.78 10.11 2.63
C ILE A 143 1.51 10.19 1.27
N LEU A 144 2.08 9.08 0.80
CA LEU A 144 2.59 8.99 -0.58
C LEU A 144 1.49 9.22 -1.61
N LEU A 145 0.29 8.69 -1.38
CA LEU A 145 -0.89 8.91 -2.22
C LEU A 145 -1.30 10.39 -2.23
N LEU A 146 -1.38 11.05 -1.07
CA LEU A 146 -1.69 12.47 -1.00
C LEU A 146 -0.65 13.31 -1.76
N GLY A 147 0.65 13.04 -1.55
CA GLY A 147 1.72 13.70 -2.31
C GLY A 147 1.55 13.53 -3.82
N PHE A 148 1.25 12.31 -4.28
CA PHE A 148 0.97 12.05 -5.69
C PHE A 148 -0.25 12.83 -6.22
N ILE A 149 -1.33 12.90 -5.44
CA ILE A 149 -2.54 13.66 -5.79
C ILE A 149 -2.21 15.15 -5.97
N TYR A 150 -1.39 15.72 -5.08
CA TYR A 150 -0.95 17.11 -5.18
C TYR A 150 -0.06 17.35 -6.40
N ILE A 151 0.89 16.45 -6.68
CA ILE A 151 1.72 16.52 -7.90
C ILE A 151 0.86 16.50 -9.16
N MET A 152 -0.15 15.62 -9.23
CA MET A 152 -1.08 15.58 -10.36
C MET A 152 -1.86 16.90 -10.48
N ASN A 153 -2.35 17.43 -9.36
CA ASN A 153 -3.09 18.68 -9.35
C ASN A 153 -2.23 19.86 -9.81
N ASP A 154 -1.02 19.99 -9.30
CA ASP A 154 -0.09 21.06 -9.67
C ASP A 154 0.35 20.93 -11.14
N PHE A 155 0.56 19.70 -11.64
CA PHE A 155 0.83 19.48 -13.05
C PHE A 155 -0.31 19.99 -13.94
N LEU A 156 -1.57 19.68 -13.61
CA LEU A 156 -2.72 20.16 -14.40
C LEU A 156 -2.94 21.67 -14.25
N ILE A 157 -2.70 22.25 -13.07
CA ILE A 157 -2.90 23.69 -12.80
C ILE A 157 -1.79 24.53 -13.44
N SER A 158 -0.55 24.05 -13.45
CA SER A 158 0.60 24.80 -14.01
C SER A 158 0.51 25.03 -15.51
N LYS A 159 -0.33 24.26 -16.22
CA LYS A 159 -0.55 24.39 -17.66
C LYS A 159 -1.75 25.31 -17.90
N ASP A 160 -1.49 26.58 -18.22
CA ASP A 160 -2.54 27.57 -18.43
C ASP A 160 -3.19 27.50 -19.83
N GLN A 161 -3.73 26.34 -20.19
CA GLN A 161 -4.44 26.13 -21.46
C GLN A 161 -5.90 25.70 -21.21
N LEU A 162 -6.81 26.11 -22.10
CA LEU A 162 -8.23 25.77 -22.03
C LEU A 162 -8.46 24.25 -21.92
N SER A 163 -7.68 23.45 -22.64
CA SER A 163 -7.71 21.98 -22.60
C SER A 163 -7.46 21.41 -21.20
N HIS A 164 -6.50 21.96 -20.46
CA HIS A 164 -6.14 21.50 -19.11
C HIS A 164 -7.19 21.91 -18.08
N ARG A 165 -7.80 23.10 -18.24
CA ARG A 165 -8.92 23.55 -17.39
C ARG A 165 -10.16 22.66 -17.60
N ILE A 166 -10.49 22.32 -18.85
CA ILE A 166 -11.58 21.39 -19.17
C ILE A 166 -11.27 19.99 -18.62
N ALA A 167 -10.04 19.51 -18.80
CA ALA A 167 -9.61 18.21 -18.26
C ALA A 167 -9.72 18.15 -16.74
N LEU A 168 -9.31 19.21 -16.03
CA LEU A 168 -9.39 19.29 -14.57
C LEU A 168 -10.84 19.23 -14.07
N VAL A 169 -11.74 20.04 -14.65
CA VAL A 169 -13.15 20.06 -14.26
C VAL A 169 -13.85 18.75 -14.65
N GLY A 170 -13.57 18.23 -15.85
CA GLY A 170 -14.12 16.97 -16.35
C GLY A 170 -13.69 15.77 -15.50
N ALA A 171 -12.39 15.65 -15.21
CA ALA A 171 -11.86 14.59 -14.36
C ALA A 171 -12.43 14.67 -12.93
N SER A 172 -12.47 15.88 -12.35
CA SER A 172 -13.03 16.09 -11.00
C SER A 172 -14.50 15.66 -10.94
N THR A 173 -15.31 16.12 -11.91
CA THR A 173 -16.74 15.78 -11.99
C THR A 173 -16.95 14.27 -12.16
N CYS A 174 -16.18 13.64 -13.04
CA CYS A 174 -16.25 12.20 -13.28
C CYS A 174 -15.93 11.39 -12.02
N MET A 175 -14.87 11.77 -11.29
CA MET A 175 -14.46 11.09 -10.06
C MET A 175 -15.46 11.30 -8.92
N LEU A 176 -16.05 12.50 -8.79
CA LEU A 176 -17.12 12.76 -7.82
C LEU A 176 -18.37 11.92 -8.12
N ALA A 177 -18.79 11.87 -9.39
CA ALA A 177 -19.91 11.02 -9.81
C ALA A 177 -19.61 9.54 -9.58
N GLY A 178 -18.39 9.08 -9.91
CA GLY A 178 -17.93 7.72 -9.63
C GLY A 178 -17.98 7.36 -8.16
N GLY A 179 -17.52 8.25 -7.27
CA GLY A 179 -17.62 8.07 -5.82
C GLY A 179 -19.08 7.90 -5.36
N LEU A 180 -20.00 8.74 -5.86
CA LEU A 180 -21.44 8.61 -5.54
C LEU A 180 -22.05 7.30 -6.04
N VAL A 181 -21.66 6.84 -7.24
CA VAL A 181 -22.09 5.54 -7.78
C VAL A 181 -21.60 4.40 -6.88
N ILE A 182 -20.36 4.45 -6.42
CA ILE A 182 -19.81 3.45 -5.48
C ILE A 182 -20.58 3.46 -4.15
N LEU A 183 -20.90 4.64 -3.60
CA LEU A 183 -21.73 4.71 -2.38
C LEU A 183 -23.14 4.14 -2.60
N GLY A 184 -23.78 4.48 -3.72
CA GLY A 184 -25.10 3.95 -4.08
C GLY A 184 -25.09 2.43 -4.25
N PHE A 185 -24.05 1.90 -4.89
CA PHE A 185 -23.80 0.46 -4.98
C PHE A 185 -23.66 -0.17 -3.59
N MET A 186 -22.91 0.45 -2.68
CA MET A 186 -22.76 -0.06 -1.31
C MET A 186 -24.09 -0.07 -0.53
N TYR A 187 -24.94 0.96 -0.68
CA TYR A 187 -26.26 0.93 -0.06
C TYR A 187 -27.11 -0.24 -0.57
N HIS A 188 -27.08 -0.53 -1.87
CA HIS A 188 -27.88 -1.60 -2.45
C HIS A 188 -27.41 -3.00 -2.00
N TYR A 189 -26.10 -3.23 -1.95
CA TYR A 189 -25.53 -4.57 -1.76
C TYR A 189 -25.06 -4.88 -0.34
N TYR A 190 -24.71 -3.88 0.47
CA TYR A 190 -24.19 -4.05 1.84
C TYR A 190 -25.10 -3.43 2.91
N ALA A 191 -26.11 -2.64 2.53
CA ALA A 191 -27.07 -2.06 3.47
C ALA A 191 -28.53 -2.11 2.95
N PRO A 192 -29.03 -3.28 2.49
CA PRO A 192 -30.36 -3.38 1.85
C PRO A 192 -31.54 -3.22 2.83
N TYR A 193 -31.29 -3.36 4.14
CA TYR A 193 -32.32 -3.31 5.18
C TYR A 193 -31.95 -2.28 6.25
N ALA A 194 -32.96 -1.72 6.94
CA ALA A 194 -32.76 -0.78 8.04
C ALA A 194 -32.03 -1.39 9.26
N SER A 195 -32.03 -2.72 9.38
CA SER A 195 -31.27 -3.45 10.42
C SER A 195 -29.76 -3.35 10.24
N CYS A 196 -29.27 -3.05 9.02
CA CYS A 196 -27.85 -2.93 8.69
C CYS A 196 -27.27 -1.57 9.12
N SER A 197 -27.58 -1.14 10.34
CA SER A 197 -27.29 0.21 10.87
C SER A 197 -25.80 0.56 10.84
N LEU A 198 -24.92 -0.42 11.06
CA LEU A 198 -23.47 -0.21 11.05
C LEU A 198 -22.94 0.10 9.64
N ASN A 199 -23.40 -0.64 8.62
CA ASN A 199 -23.03 -0.39 7.23
C ASN A 199 -23.64 0.92 6.73
N ILE A 200 -24.90 1.20 7.08
CA ILE A 200 -25.54 2.50 6.82
C ILE A 200 -24.70 3.64 7.42
N PHE A 201 -24.27 3.50 8.67
CA PHE A 201 -23.44 4.49 9.35
C PHE A 201 -22.14 4.74 8.60
N PHE A 202 -21.38 3.70 8.24
CA PHE A 202 -20.11 3.88 7.54
C PHE A 202 -20.26 4.53 6.15
N ILE A 203 -21.28 4.13 5.38
CA ILE A 203 -21.54 4.71 4.06
C ILE A 203 -21.99 6.17 4.20
N THR A 204 -22.94 6.46 5.10
CA THR A 204 -23.44 7.83 5.35
C THR A 204 -22.33 8.73 5.85
N TRP A 205 -21.52 8.26 6.79
CA TRP A 205 -20.42 9.02 7.37
C TRP A 205 -19.35 9.36 6.34
N THR A 206 -19.05 8.43 5.42
CA THR A 206 -18.16 8.68 4.29
C THR A 206 -18.69 9.76 3.36
N LEU A 207 -20.00 9.76 3.07
CA LEU A 207 -20.62 10.83 2.29
C LEU A 207 -20.52 12.19 2.99
N ILE A 208 -20.79 12.24 4.30
CA ILE A 208 -20.70 13.48 5.09
C ILE A 208 -19.27 14.04 5.05
N MET A 209 -18.27 13.19 5.29
CA MET A 209 -16.86 13.58 5.22
C MET A 209 -16.47 14.07 3.82
N ALA A 210 -16.96 13.40 2.78
CA ALA A 210 -16.74 13.79 1.39
C ALA A 210 -17.30 15.16 1.05
N LEU A 211 -18.55 15.43 1.44
CA LEU A 211 -19.18 16.73 1.27
C LEU A 211 -18.42 17.81 2.05
N PHE A 212 -17.98 17.49 3.27
CA PHE A 212 -17.21 18.41 4.11
C PHE A 212 -15.88 18.83 3.48
N PHE A 213 -15.00 17.87 3.14
CA PHE A 213 -13.70 18.24 2.56
C PHE A 213 -13.83 18.80 1.15
N THR A 214 -14.86 18.41 0.38
CA THR A 214 -15.12 19.00 -0.95
C THR A 214 -15.56 20.45 -0.82
N GLY A 215 -16.42 20.76 0.16
CA GLY A 215 -16.81 22.13 0.51
C GLY A 215 -15.61 22.99 0.91
N LEU A 216 -14.72 22.47 1.78
CA LEU A 216 -13.47 23.14 2.12
C LEU A 216 -12.59 23.36 0.88
N SER A 217 -12.53 22.39 -0.04
CA SER A 217 -11.75 22.46 -1.27
C SER A 217 -12.26 23.47 -2.30
N VAL A 218 -13.42 24.09 -2.12
CA VAL A 218 -13.89 25.22 -2.95
C VAL A 218 -13.99 26.52 -2.16
N SER A 219 -13.78 26.45 -0.85
CA SER A 219 -13.87 27.59 0.05
C SER A 219 -12.66 28.53 -0.08
N PRO A 220 -12.80 29.82 0.31
CA PRO A 220 -11.68 30.76 0.36
C PRO A 220 -10.56 30.37 1.35
N TRP A 221 -10.84 29.43 2.26
CA TRP A 221 -9.96 29.00 3.35
C TRP A 221 -8.96 27.92 2.91
N ARG A 222 -9.01 27.53 1.65
CA ARG A 222 -8.23 26.43 1.08
C ARG A 222 -6.77 26.83 0.81
N ALA A 223 -5.86 25.89 1.04
CA ALA A 223 -4.48 25.97 0.56
C ALA A 223 -4.40 26.18 -0.97
N LYS A 224 -3.42 26.97 -1.45
CA LYS A 224 -3.27 27.32 -2.87
C LYS A 224 -3.00 26.12 -3.79
N GLY A 225 -2.30 25.10 -3.29
CA GLY A 225 -2.00 23.86 -4.02
C GLY A 225 -3.12 22.81 -3.97
N ALA A 226 -4.19 23.04 -3.20
CA ALA A 226 -5.33 22.14 -3.18
C ALA A 226 -6.44 22.64 -4.11
N GLY A 227 -7.25 21.72 -4.62
CA GLY A 227 -8.34 22.04 -5.53
C GLY A 227 -9.38 20.93 -5.64
N LEU A 228 -10.39 21.16 -6.48
CA LEU A 228 -11.51 20.23 -6.65
C LEU A 228 -11.05 18.84 -7.11
N LEU A 229 -9.98 18.75 -7.92
CA LEU A 229 -9.41 17.48 -8.37
C LEU A 229 -8.86 16.67 -7.19
N THR A 230 -8.14 17.32 -6.27
CA THR A 230 -7.61 16.65 -5.08
C THR A 230 -8.73 16.07 -4.22
N ALA A 231 -9.83 16.81 -4.03
CA ALA A 231 -10.98 16.34 -3.26
C ALA A 231 -11.68 15.18 -3.97
N ALA A 232 -11.86 15.27 -5.29
CA ALA A 232 -12.49 14.22 -6.09
C ALA A 232 -11.72 12.90 -6.04
N ILE A 233 -10.38 12.94 -6.14
CA ILE A 233 -9.54 11.74 -6.04
C ILE A 233 -9.60 11.14 -4.61
N VAL A 234 -9.54 11.98 -3.57
CA VAL A 234 -9.67 11.50 -2.18
C VAL A 234 -11.05 10.89 -1.92
N PHE A 235 -12.11 11.45 -2.50
CA PHE A 235 -13.46 10.89 -2.35
C PHE A 235 -13.58 9.51 -3.00
N ILE A 236 -13.19 9.35 -4.25
CA ILE A 236 -13.28 8.04 -4.91
C ILE A 236 -12.38 7.01 -4.22
N TYR A 237 -11.19 7.40 -3.75
CA TYR A 237 -10.31 6.53 -2.95
C TYR A 237 -10.96 6.08 -1.64
N THR A 238 -11.53 7.01 -0.87
CA THR A 238 -12.16 6.68 0.42
C THR A 238 -13.43 5.83 0.25
N ALA A 239 -14.24 6.09 -0.78
CA ALA A 239 -15.39 5.25 -1.14
C ALA A 239 -14.95 3.82 -1.49
N VAL A 240 -13.84 3.69 -2.22
CA VAL A 240 -13.23 2.42 -2.56
C VAL A 240 -12.66 1.68 -1.34
N VAL A 241 -11.96 2.37 -0.43
CA VAL A 241 -11.43 1.76 0.79
C VAL A 241 -12.57 1.24 1.66
N LEU A 242 -13.66 2.02 1.77
CA LEU A 242 -14.87 1.57 2.46
C LEU A 242 -15.47 0.33 1.82
N PHE A 243 -15.61 0.31 0.49
CA PHE A 243 -16.09 -0.86 -0.24
C PHE A 243 -15.27 -2.11 0.10
N ASN A 244 -13.94 -2.00 0.10
CA ASN A 244 -13.05 -3.09 0.50
C ASN A 244 -13.20 -3.51 1.97
N ALA A 245 -13.58 -2.59 2.86
CA ALA A 245 -13.82 -2.87 4.27
C ALA A 245 -15.11 -3.67 4.45
N LEU A 246 -16.20 -3.24 3.81
CA LEU A 246 -17.49 -3.92 3.83
C LEU A 246 -17.43 -5.30 3.16
N SER A 247 -16.64 -5.46 2.09
CA SER A 247 -16.38 -6.80 1.50
C SER A 247 -15.58 -7.75 2.41
N SER A 248 -15.08 -7.27 3.55
CA SER A 248 -14.38 -8.10 4.55
C SER A 248 -15.25 -8.44 5.76
N GLU A 249 -16.51 -8.01 5.77
CA GLU A 249 -17.51 -8.43 6.74
C GLU A 249 -17.84 -9.93 6.54
N PRO A 250 -18.08 -10.70 7.62
CA PRO A 250 -18.39 -12.13 7.52
C PRO A 250 -19.67 -12.40 6.71
N GLU A 251 -19.67 -13.44 5.87
CA GLU A 251 -20.80 -13.79 4.98
C GLU A 251 -22.05 -14.28 5.73
N ASP A 252 -21.91 -14.66 7.00
CA ASP A 252 -23.03 -15.09 7.85
C ASP A 252 -23.89 -13.92 8.35
N ASP A 253 -23.54 -12.66 8.02
CA ASP A 253 -24.34 -11.48 8.37
C ASP A 253 -25.43 -11.20 7.32
N ALA A 254 -26.64 -10.87 7.77
CA ALA A 254 -27.82 -10.70 6.92
C ALA A 254 -27.75 -9.46 5.99
N CYS A 255 -26.66 -8.70 6.08
CA CYS A 255 -26.46 -7.42 5.41
C CYS A 255 -25.72 -7.51 4.07
N ILE A 256 -25.03 -8.61 3.78
CA ILE A 256 -24.26 -8.79 2.53
C ILE A 256 -25.08 -9.54 1.50
N ARG A 257 -25.41 -8.90 0.37
CA ARG A 257 -26.06 -9.55 -0.79
C ARG A 257 -25.11 -9.88 -1.93
N LEU A 258 -23.87 -9.39 -1.88
CA LEU A 258 -22.89 -9.55 -2.95
C LEU A 258 -21.93 -10.69 -2.63
N THR A 259 -22.13 -11.85 -3.26
CA THR A 259 -21.22 -13.00 -3.16
C THR A 259 -20.26 -13.04 -4.34
N GLY A 260 -18.96 -13.23 -4.10
CA GLY A 260 -18.00 -13.62 -5.16
C GLY A 260 -17.34 -12.50 -6.00
N VAL A 261 -17.49 -11.21 -5.66
CA VAL A 261 -16.86 -10.09 -6.41
C VAL A 261 -15.40 -9.82 -6.00
N SER A 262 -14.88 -10.50 -4.98
CA SER A 262 -13.60 -10.13 -4.34
C SER A 262 -12.35 -10.28 -5.21
N GLY A 263 -12.31 -11.25 -6.14
CA GLY A 263 -11.08 -11.62 -6.85
C GLY A 263 -10.53 -10.52 -7.78
N GLY A 264 -11.36 -10.00 -8.69
CA GLY A 264 -10.93 -8.98 -9.67
C GLY A 264 -10.61 -7.63 -9.03
N LEU A 265 -11.36 -7.27 -7.99
CA LEU A 265 -11.16 -6.04 -7.25
C LEU A 265 -9.82 -6.04 -6.48
N GLN A 266 -9.47 -7.15 -5.85
CA GLN A 266 -8.21 -7.31 -5.13
C GLN A 266 -7.00 -7.19 -6.07
N ILE A 267 -7.13 -7.71 -7.31
CA ILE A 267 -6.12 -7.56 -8.36
C ILE A 267 -5.96 -6.09 -8.76
N PHE A 268 -7.07 -5.35 -8.95
CA PHE A 268 -7.00 -3.92 -9.25
C PHE A 268 -6.26 -3.13 -8.16
N PHE A 269 -6.59 -3.36 -6.88
CA PHE A 269 -5.91 -2.66 -5.77
C PHE A 269 -4.45 -3.04 -5.60
N PHE A 270 -4.11 -4.28 -5.93
CA PHE A 270 -2.72 -4.70 -5.97
C PHE A 270 -1.90 -3.86 -6.96
N PHE A 271 -2.35 -3.74 -8.21
CA PHE A 271 -1.64 -2.95 -9.22
C PHE A 271 -1.68 -1.45 -8.92
N PHE A 272 -2.81 -0.94 -8.45
CA PHE A 272 -2.93 0.46 -8.04
C PHE A 272 -1.95 0.79 -6.90
N GLY A 273 -1.86 -0.08 -5.89
CA GLY A 273 -0.89 0.05 -4.80
C GLY A 273 0.56 0.00 -5.29
N LEU A 274 0.88 -0.91 -6.22
CA LEU A 274 2.21 -1.01 -6.82
C LEU A 274 2.59 0.27 -7.58
N VAL A 275 1.65 0.86 -8.32
CA VAL A 275 1.86 2.14 -9.03
C VAL A 275 2.08 3.28 -8.05
N ILE A 276 1.27 3.41 -6.98
CA ILE A 276 1.46 4.45 -5.97
C ILE A 276 2.83 4.34 -5.32
N ILE A 277 3.26 3.12 -4.95
CA ILE A 277 4.58 2.89 -4.36
C ILE A 277 5.68 3.26 -5.36
N GLY A 278 5.55 2.81 -6.62
CA GLY A 278 6.51 3.11 -7.67
C GLY A 278 6.64 4.61 -7.90
N VAL A 279 5.52 5.31 -8.10
CA VAL A 279 5.53 6.76 -8.28
C VAL A 279 6.07 7.45 -7.03
N GLY A 280 5.54 7.14 -5.84
CA GLY A 280 5.97 7.78 -4.59
C GLY A 280 7.46 7.63 -4.31
N VAL A 281 8.05 6.47 -4.58
CA VAL A 281 9.49 6.23 -4.40
C VAL A 281 10.33 6.93 -5.48
N MET A 282 9.84 7.02 -6.71
CA MET A 282 10.56 7.67 -7.80
C MET A 282 10.47 9.20 -7.72
N THR A 283 9.33 9.74 -7.26
CA THR A 283 9.07 11.18 -7.16
C THR A 283 9.49 11.77 -5.82
N SER A 284 9.64 10.99 -4.74
CA SER A 284 10.15 11.48 -3.44
C SER A 284 11.57 12.05 -3.52
N SER A 285 12.23 11.91 -4.66
CA SER A 285 13.54 12.49 -4.96
C SER A 285 13.49 13.70 -5.89
N LEU A 286 12.31 14.10 -6.37
CA LEU A 286 12.18 15.11 -7.43
C LEU A 286 11.66 16.47 -7.00
N GLU A 287 10.97 16.66 -5.86
CA GLU A 287 10.58 18.03 -5.47
C GLU A 287 10.21 18.18 -3.99
N GLY A 288 10.66 19.30 -3.40
CA GLY A 288 10.50 19.63 -1.99
C GLY A 288 9.22 20.40 -1.66
N SER A 289 8.09 19.70 -1.49
CA SER A 289 6.90 20.30 -0.89
C SER A 289 6.15 19.33 0.04
N SER A 290 5.85 19.82 1.24
CA SER A 290 4.94 19.31 2.29
C SER A 290 5.12 17.94 2.95
N PHE A 291 5.78 16.95 2.34
CA PHE A 291 5.98 15.63 2.97
C PHE A 291 7.40 15.08 2.82
N GLN A 292 8.33 15.68 3.57
CA GLN A 292 9.74 15.28 3.59
C GLN A 292 9.98 14.05 4.48
N VAL A 293 9.62 12.86 4.01
CA VAL A 293 10.07 11.61 4.65
C VAL A 293 11.36 11.13 3.98
N GLY A 294 12.49 11.40 4.62
CA GLY A 294 13.79 10.82 4.25
C GLY A 294 14.65 11.65 3.30
N ASN A 295 14.55 12.98 3.32
CA ASN A 295 15.46 13.81 2.53
C ASN A 295 16.92 13.63 2.98
N GLY A 296 17.86 13.53 2.04
CA GLY A 296 19.29 13.62 2.33
C GLY A 296 19.70 15.07 2.62
N ASP A 297 20.89 15.28 3.20
CA ASP A 297 21.42 16.64 3.38
C ASP A 297 21.49 17.34 2.01
N ALA A 298 20.76 18.44 1.82
CA ALA A 298 20.79 19.20 0.56
C ALA A 298 22.05 20.07 0.40
N GLY A 299 22.98 19.98 1.36
CA GLY A 299 24.28 20.65 1.31
C GLY A 299 25.28 19.94 0.40
N ASP A 300 26.41 20.60 0.14
CA ASP A 300 27.52 19.98 -0.57
C ASP A 300 27.99 18.72 0.18
N GLY A 301 28.02 17.59 -0.51
CA GLY A 301 28.35 16.28 0.06
C GLY A 301 27.19 15.39 0.55
N GLY A 302 25.93 15.84 0.53
CA GLY A 302 24.79 14.99 0.90
C GLY A 302 24.25 14.08 -0.21
N LEU A 303 23.46 13.07 0.16
CA LEU A 303 22.91 12.09 -0.80
C LEU A 303 21.61 12.60 -1.47
N PRO A 304 21.30 12.16 -2.71
CA PRO A 304 20.06 12.55 -3.41
C PRO A 304 18.78 12.17 -2.66
N TYR A 305 18.83 11.08 -1.90
CA TYR A 305 17.80 10.65 -0.95
C TYR A 305 18.45 9.76 0.11
N ARG A 306 17.76 9.54 1.22
CA ARG A 306 18.26 8.64 2.26
C ARG A 306 17.97 7.16 1.93
N PRO A 307 19.01 6.31 1.80
CA PRO A 307 18.82 4.91 1.41
C PRO A 307 18.18 4.07 2.54
N ASP A 308 18.32 4.45 3.81
CA ASP A 308 17.62 3.76 4.91
C ASP A 308 16.11 3.93 4.80
N TRP A 309 15.59 5.15 4.66
CA TRP A 309 14.15 5.39 4.47
C TRP A 309 13.59 4.69 3.23
N PHE A 310 14.35 4.67 2.14
CA PHE A 310 13.99 3.95 0.93
C PHE A 310 13.76 2.45 1.20
N HIS A 311 14.71 1.79 1.87
CA HIS A 311 14.59 0.36 2.19
C HIS A 311 13.56 0.08 3.28
N LEU A 312 13.34 1.01 4.21
CA LEU A 312 12.27 0.92 5.21
C LEU A 312 10.90 0.85 4.54
N ILE A 313 10.65 1.70 3.53
CA ILE A 313 9.39 1.70 2.77
C ILE A 313 9.18 0.33 2.12
N PHE A 314 10.18 -0.23 1.44
CA PHE A 314 10.05 -1.55 0.81
C PHE A 314 9.95 -2.71 1.79
N MET A 315 10.61 -2.61 2.94
CA MET A 315 10.46 -3.55 4.05
C MET A 315 9.00 -3.58 4.53
N LEU A 316 8.42 -2.42 4.83
CA LEU A 316 7.02 -2.31 5.26
C LEU A 316 6.03 -2.69 4.14
N ALA A 317 6.33 -2.33 2.90
CA ALA A 317 5.54 -2.71 1.73
C ALA A 317 5.51 -4.24 1.53
N SER A 318 6.62 -4.93 1.85
CA SER A 318 6.70 -6.40 1.77
C SER A 318 5.73 -7.05 2.75
N ALA A 319 5.64 -6.54 3.98
CA ALA A 319 4.66 -6.99 4.97
C ALA A 319 3.22 -6.68 4.52
N TYR A 320 3.00 -5.52 3.91
CA TYR A 320 1.70 -5.15 3.35
C TYR A 320 1.26 -6.09 2.20
N ILE A 321 2.17 -6.48 1.30
CA ILE A 321 1.88 -7.46 0.24
C ILE A 321 1.38 -8.78 0.83
N ALA A 322 1.99 -9.25 1.95
CA ALA A 322 1.52 -10.45 2.65
C ALA A 322 0.05 -10.30 3.05
N MET A 323 -0.32 -9.15 3.64
CA MET A 323 -1.70 -8.94 4.09
C MET A 323 -2.68 -8.73 2.94
N ILE A 324 -2.30 -8.05 1.85
CA ILE A 324 -3.14 -7.97 0.65
C ILE A 324 -3.44 -9.39 0.15
N PHE A 325 -2.42 -10.20 -0.10
CA PHE A 325 -2.61 -11.48 -0.80
C PHE A 325 -3.21 -12.59 0.08
N THR A 326 -3.16 -12.45 1.40
CA THR A 326 -3.90 -13.28 2.36
C THR A 326 -5.29 -12.72 2.68
N SER A 327 -5.72 -11.66 1.98
CA SER A 327 -7.01 -10.98 2.22
C SER A 327 -7.17 -10.54 3.67
N TRP A 328 -6.06 -10.15 4.30
CA TRP A 328 -5.94 -9.76 5.70
C TRP A 328 -6.34 -10.84 6.72
N SER A 329 -6.53 -12.08 6.26
CA SER A 329 -6.92 -13.23 7.06
C SER A 329 -5.78 -14.24 7.15
N LEU A 330 -5.35 -14.52 8.39
CA LEU A 330 -4.34 -15.56 8.65
C LEU A 330 -5.00 -16.89 9.03
N ALA A 331 -6.33 -16.92 9.15
CA ALA A 331 -7.08 -18.15 9.40
C ALA A 331 -6.79 -19.16 8.30
N GLY A 332 -6.57 -20.43 8.64
CA GLY A 332 -6.25 -21.47 7.67
C GLY A 332 -4.82 -21.42 7.13
N ALA A 333 -4.01 -20.39 7.45
CA ALA A 333 -2.59 -20.39 7.07
C ALA A 333 -1.82 -21.53 7.74
N SER A 334 -2.24 -21.97 8.93
CA SER A 334 -1.75 -23.18 9.58
C SER A 334 -2.83 -23.78 10.48
N ARG A 335 -2.61 -25.03 10.92
CA ARG A 335 -3.47 -25.69 11.92
C ARG A 335 -3.63 -24.92 13.24
N ARG A 336 -2.75 -23.96 13.54
CA ARG A 336 -2.80 -23.16 14.76
C ARG A 336 -3.67 -21.90 14.64
N LEU A 337 -3.97 -21.48 13.42
CA LEU A 337 -4.69 -20.25 13.12
C LEU A 337 -6.10 -20.62 12.66
N THR A 338 -6.96 -21.03 13.59
CA THR A 338 -8.26 -21.65 13.28
C THR A 338 -9.44 -20.67 13.23
N ASN A 339 -9.27 -19.38 13.51
CA ASN A 339 -10.34 -18.40 13.31
C ASN A 339 -9.81 -16.97 13.34
N SER A 340 -9.95 -16.22 12.26
CA SER A 340 -9.58 -14.79 12.20
C SER A 340 -10.22 -14.06 11.01
N ARG A 341 -11.42 -14.45 10.58
CA ARG A 341 -12.06 -13.83 9.41
C ARG A 341 -13.16 -12.87 9.85
N ASP A 342 -12.92 -12.05 10.88
CA ASP A 342 -14.05 -11.47 11.61
C ASP A 342 -13.72 -10.09 12.17
N TRP A 343 -13.96 -9.01 11.42
CA TRP A 343 -13.89 -7.58 11.83
C TRP A 343 -12.54 -6.83 11.86
N PRO A 344 -11.37 -7.31 12.37
CA PRO A 344 -10.13 -6.54 12.36
C PRO A 344 -9.69 -6.05 10.98
N SER A 345 -9.88 -6.87 9.94
CA SER A 345 -9.56 -6.46 8.56
C SER A 345 -10.40 -5.26 8.11
N ALA A 346 -11.71 -5.31 8.38
CA ALA A 346 -12.62 -4.21 8.08
C ALA A 346 -12.25 -2.95 8.88
N TRP A 347 -11.98 -3.09 10.18
CA TRP A 347 -11.59 -1.97 11.05
C TRP A 347 -10.27 -1.32 10.64
N VAL A 348 -9.25 -2.08 10.26
CA VAL A 348 -7.98 -1.50 9.79
C VAL A 348 -8.22 -0.63 8.56
N LYS A 349 -9.06 -1.07 7.63
CA LYS A 349 -9.42 -0.32 6.42
C LYS A 349 -10.25 0.93 6.76
N ILE A 350 -11.26 0.82 7.62
CA ILE A 350 -12.09 1.96 8.08
C ILE A 350 -11.25 3.01 8.80
N CYS A 351 -10.39 2.59 9.73
CA CYS A 351 -9.47 3.50 10.43
C CYS A 351 -8.49 4.16 9.47
N SER A 352 -7.95 3.43 8.48
CA SER A 352 -7.08 4.01 7.46
C SER A 352 -7.82 5.03 6.59
N GLN A 353 -9.09 4.78 6.28
CA GLN A 353 -9.94 5.70 5.53
C GLN A 353 -10.14 7.01 6.31
N TRP A 354 -10.48 6.92 7.60
CA TRP A 354 -10.65 8.11 8.46
C TRP A 354 -9.36 8.89 8.63
N LEU A 355 -8.23 8.19 8.77
CA LEU A 355 -6.91 8.81 8.82
C LEU A 355 -6.58 9.54 7.52
N CYS A 356 -6.91 8.96 6.36
CA CYS A 356 -6.74 9.60 5.06
C CYS A 356 -7.56 10.89 4.97
N VAL A 357 -8.84 10.86 5.37
CA VAL A 357 -9.69 12.05 5.44
C VAL A 357 -9.08 13.10 6.35
N LEU A 358 -8.65 12.73 7.56
CA LEU A 358 -8.07 13.64 8.54
C LEU A 358 -6.78 14.29 8.01
N LEU A 359 -5.86 13.50 7.45
CA LEU A 359 -4.63 14.00 6.86
C LEU A 359 -4.91 14.92 5.67
N TYR A 360 -5.84 14.54 4.79
CA TYR A 360 -6.23 15.39 3.66
C TYR A 360 -6.84 16.71 4.13
N THR A 361 -7.82 16.67 5.04
CA THR A 361 -8.41 17.88 5.63
C THR A 361 -7.33 18.74 6.27
N TRP A 362 -6.38 18.14 6.99
CA TRP A 362 -5.24 18.87 7.55
C TRP A 362 -4.42 19.56 6.47
N THR A 363 -4.11 18.90 5.35
CA THR A 363 -3.41 19.55 4.23
C THR A 363 -4.17 20.73 3.62
N LEU A 364 -5.51 20.75 3.69
CA LEU A 364 -6.33 21.87 3.20
C LEU A 364 -6.26 23.10 4.12
N ILE A 365 -6.22 22.91 5.44
CA ILE A 365 -6.39 23.97 6.45
C ILE A 365 -5.10 24.38 7.14
N ALA A 366 -4.09 23.51 7.23
CA ALA A 366 -2.87 23.79 7.97
C ALA A 366 -2.14 25.05 7.47
N PRO A 367 -2.00 25.29 6.15
CA PRO A 367 -1.34 26.50 5.65
C PRO A 367 -2.07 27.80 5.99
N THR A 368 -3.39 27.76 6.22
CA THR A 368 -4.18 28.95 6.57
C THR A 368 -4.22 29.20 8.08
N LEU A 369 -4.13 28.15 8.90
CA LEU A 369 -4.08 28.22 10.35
C LEU A 369 -2.68 28.55 10.90
N LEU A 370 -1.62 28.05 10.26
CA LEU A 370 -0.24 28.13 10.75
C LEU A 370 0.62 29.03 9.85
N LYS A 371 0.28 30.32 9.76
CA LYS A 371 0.93 31.29 8.84
C LYS A 371 2.45 31.43 9.02
N ASP A 372 3.00 31.05 10.17
CA ASP A 372 4.42 31.19 10.52
C ASP A 372 5.29 29.96 10.18
N ARG A 373 4.75 28.95 9.48
CA ARG A 373 5.54 27.80 9.01
C ARG A 373 5.54 27.69 7.49
N ALA A 374 6.71 27.39 6.92
CA ALA A 374 6.81 26.95 5.53
C ALA A 374 6.22 25.54 5.42
N PHE A 375 5.25 25.35 4.53
CA PHE A 375 4.58 24.08 4.24
C PHE A 375 4.99 23.56 2.86
#